data_AF-A0A318RGT2-F1
#
_entry.id   AF-A0A318RGT2-F1
#
_cell.length_a   1.000
_cell.length_b   1.000
_cell.length_c   1.000
_cell.angle_alpha   90.00
_cell.angle_beta   90.00
_cell.angle_gamma   90.00
#
_symmetry.space_group_name_H-M   'P 1'
#
loop_
_entity.id
_entity.type
_entity.pdbx_description
1 polymer ?
#
loop_
_entity_poly.entity_id
_entity_poly.type
_entity_poly.pdbx_seq_one_letter_code
_entity_poly.pdbx_strand_id
1 'polypeptide(L)'
;MLTFMVSLDLTAPTVHYEPLHTYLRSHTNWCRPLSHTWVIATTLQHNEIMAGIAALIAEGDKVLIMATSSPTALLHPDAESLTDWITTRLYPRAAVTETDRVHSISHFPLRRIDSHHNPSN
;
A
#
# COMPACT_ATOMS: atom_id res chain seq x y z
N MET A 1 7.51 -2.65 -15.80
CA MET A 1 6.85 -3.21 -14.60
C MET A 1 6.03 -2.10 -13.98
N LEU A 2 4.80 -2.39 -13.59
CA LEU A 2 3.86 -1.43 -12.99
C LEU A 2 3.56 -1.82 -11.56
N THR A 3 3.39 -0.84 -10.69
CA THR A 3 3.08 -1.04 -9.27
C THR A 3 1.63 -0.63 -9.01
N PHE A 4 0.85 -1.50 -8.39
CA PHE A 4 -0.54 -1.26 -8.05
C PHE A 4 -0.76 -1.39 -6.55
N MET A 5 -1.51 -0.46 -5.97
CA MET A 5 -2.13 -0.65 -4.67
C MET A 5 -3.52 -1.24 -4.88
N VAL A 6 -3.81 -2.32 -4.17
CA VAL A 6 -5.08 -3.04 -4.19
C VAL A 6 -5.69 -2.97 -2.79
N SER A 7 -6.82 -2.29 -2.66
CA SER A 7 -7.58 -2.23 -1.40
C SER A 7 -8.84 -3.07 -1.52
N LEU A 8 -9.10 -3.87 -0.49
CA LEU A 8 -10.17 -4.87 -0.46
C LEU A 8 -11.20 -4.45 0.60
N ASP A 9 -12.47 -4.44 0.23
CA ASP A 9 -13.62 -4.35 1.14
C ASP A 9 -14.42 -5.64 0.92
N LEU A 10 -14.09 -6.65 1.74
CA LEU A 10 -14.60 -8.01 1.61
C LEU A 10 -15.68 -8.25 2.66
N THR A 11 -16.82 -8.76 2.22
CA THR A 11 -17.97 -9.05 3.09
C THR A 11 -17.78 -10.40 3.82
N ALA A 12 -17.20 -10.37 5.02
CA ALA A 12 -16.92 -11.56 5.85
C ALA A 12 -18.21 -12.29 6.35
N PRO A 13 -18.19 -13.57 6.79
CA PRO A 13 -17.07 -14.52 6.94
C PRO A 13 -17.21 -15.83 6.12
N THR A 14 -18.20 -15.97 5.25
CA THR A 14 -18.56 -17.25 4.58
C THR A 14 -17.73 -17.61 3.35
N VAL A 15 -16.85 -16.71 2.90
CA VAL A 15 -16.04 -16.89 1.69
C VAL A 15 -14.56 -17.07 2.04
N HIS A 16 -13.96 -18.13 1.53
CA HIS A 16 -12.53 -18.38 1.66
C HIS A 16 -11.76 -17.56 0.61
N TYR A 17 -11.15 -16.45 1.03
CA TYR A 17 -10.35 -15.57 0.16
C TYR A 17 -8.89 -16.00 -0.01
N GLU A 18 -8.52 -17.22 0.40
CA GLU A 18 -7.16 -17.73 0.15
C GLU A 18 -6.77 -17.78 -1.33
N PRO A 19 -7.66 -18.11 -2.28
CA PRO A 19 -7.35 -18.00 -3.70
C PRO A 19 -6.96 -16.57 -4.11
N LEU A 20 -7.67 -15.55 -3.60
CA LEU A 20 -7.34 -14.14 -3.83
C LEU A 20 -5.98 -13.77 -3.23
N HIS A 21 -5.72 -14.15 -1.98
CA HIS A 21 -4.43 -13.89 -1.34
C HIS A 21 -3.28 -14.60 -2.06
N THR A 22 -3.50 -15.84 -2.50
CA THR A 22 -2.52 -16.62 -3.27
C THR A 22 -2.24 -15.96 -4.61
N TYR A 23 -3.27 -15.49 -5.31
CA TYR A 23 -3.13 -14.71 -6.54
C TYR A 23 -2.29 -13.45 -6.31
N LEU A 24 -2.60 -12.65 -5.29
CA LEU A 24 -1.86 -11.42 -4.99
C LEU A 24 -0.39 -11.71 -4.61
N ARG A 25 -0.11 -12.81 -3.91
CA ARG A 25 1.26 -13.27 -3.58
C ARG A 25 2.02 -13.85 -4.78
N SER A 26 1.34 -14.21 -5.87
CA SER A 26 1.96 -14.80 -7.06
C SER A 26 2.71 -13.79 -7.92
N HIS A 27 2.46 -12.49 -7.74
CA HIS A 27 3.18 -11.44 -8.46
C HIS A 27 4.63 -11.32 -7.98
N THR A 28 5.52 -10.90 -8.88
CA THR A 28 6.99 -10.88 -8.69
C THR A 28 7.41 -10.21 -7.38
N ASN A 29 6.84 -9.05 -7.08
CA ASN A 29 6.99 -8.39 -5.79
C ASN A 29 5.61 -8.07 -5.25
N TRP A 30 5.40 -8.36 -3.98
CA TRP A 30 4.18 -7.99 -3.27
C TRP A 30 4.47 -7.69 -1.81
N CYS A 31 3.67 -6.81 -1.22
CA CYS A 31 3.57 -6.67 0.22
C CYS A 31 2.11 -6.42 0.62
N ARG A 32 1.81 -6.68 1.89
CA ARG A 32 0.49 -6.42 2.48
C ARG A 32 0.66 -5.41 3.61
N PRO A 33 0.71 -4.10 3.31
CA PRO A 33 1.02 -3.09 4.31
C PRO A 33 -0.06 -2.90 5.37
N LEU A 34 -1.32 -3.21 5.04
CA LEU A 34 -2.46 -3.14 5.94
C LEU A 34 -3.30 -4.41 5.81
N SER A 35 -4.17 -4.70 6.79
CA SER A 35 -4.99 -5.91 6.80
C SER A 35 -5.79 -6.14 5.53
N HIS A 36 -6.26 -5.08 4.85
CA HIS A 36 -7.04 -5.22 3.61
C HIS A 36 -6.40 -4.51 2.42
N THR A 37 -5.13 -4.17 2.51
CA THR A 37 -4.42 -3.46 1.44
C THR A 37 -3.18 -4.24 1.05
N TRP A 38 -3.01 -4.38 -0.25
CA TRP A 38 -1.89 -5.03 -0.90
C TRP A 38 -1.21 -4.04 -1.83
N VAL A 39 0.09 -4.22 -2.01
CA VAL A 39 0.84 -3.55 -3.07
C VAL A 39 1.53 -4.62 -3.87
N ILE A 40 1.37 -4.61 -5.18
CA ILE A 40 1.92 -5.61 -6.10
C ILE A 40 2.71 -4.90 -7.21
N ALA A 41 3.84 -5.49 -7.62
CA ALA A 41 4.52 -5.12 -8.86
C ALA A 41 4.43 -6.27 -9.86
N THR A 42 3.99 -5.93 -11.07
CA THR A 42 3.67 -6.92 -12.10
C THR A 42 3.92 -6.36 -13.51
N THR A 43 4.00 -7.25 -14.49
CA THR A 43 4.01 -6.90 -15.92
C THR A 43 2.59 -6.86 -16.51
N LEU A 44 1.59 -7.31 -15.75
CA LEU A 44 0.19 -7.27 -16.14
C LEU A 44 -0.35 -5.83 -16.19
N GLN A 45 -1.27 -5.62 -17.11
CA GLN A 45 -2.04 -4.39 -17.25
C GLN A 45 -3.21 -4.35 -16.26
N HIS A 46 -3.74 -3.14 -16.02
CA HIS A 46 -4.82 -2.91 -15.07
C HIS A 46 -6.05 -3.81 -15.31
N ASN A 47 -6.47 -3.98 -16.57
CA ASN A 47 -7.60 -4.82 -16.95
C ASN A 47 -7.37 -6.31 -16.66
N GLU A 48 -6.15 -6.80 -16.82
CA GLU A 48 -5.78 -8.20 -16.53
C GLU A 48 -5.81 -8.48 -15.03
N ILE A 49 -5.32 -7.54 -14.21
CA ILE A 49 -5.39 -7.63 -12.75
C ILE A 49 -6.84 -7.60 -12.29
N MET A 50 -7.64 -6.67 -12.83
CA MET A 50 -9.06 -6.56 -12.51
C MET A 50 -9.81 -7.84 -12.84
N ALA A 51 -9.57 -8.43 -14.02
CA ALA A 51 -10.19 -9.69 -14.42
C ALA A 51 -9.76 -10.85 -13.51
N GLY A 52 -8.47 -10.93 -13.16
CA GLY A 52 -7.95 -11.95 -12.24
C GLY A 52 -8.56 -11.86 -10.86
N ILE A 53 -8.71 -10.65 -10.30
CA ILE A 53 -9.33 -10.45 -8.99
C ILE A 53 -10.84 -10.70 -9.05
N ALA A 54 -11.53 -10.23 -10.09
CA ALA A 54 -12.97 -10.40 -10.25
C ALA A 54 -13.39 -11.89 -10.26
N ALA A 55 -12.53 -12.78 -10.76
CA ALA A 55 -12.76 -14.23 -10.74
C ALA A 55 -12.62 -14.87 -9.34
N LEU A 56 -12.13 -14.12 -8.34
CA LEU A 56 -11.74 -14.62 -7.01
C LEU A 56 -12.48 -13.92 -5.85
N ILE A 57 -13.39 -13.00 -6.16
CA ILE A 57 -14.21 -12.27 -5.17
C ILE A 57 -15.67 -12.69 -5.29
N ALA A 58 -16.43 -12.53 -4.22
CA ALA A 58 -17.86 -12.83 -4.18
C ALA A 58 -18.70 -11.63 -4.68
N GLU A 59 -19.96 -11.91 -4.96
CA GLU A 59 -20.95 -10.86 -5.22
C GLU A 59 -21.07 -9.95 -3.98
N GLY A 60 -20.96 -8.63 -4.19
CA GLY A 60 -21.02 -7.63 -3.12
C GLY A 60 -19.67 -7.18 -2.57
N ASP A 61 -18.59 -7.94 -2.83
CA ASP A 61 -17.24 -7.50 -2.50
C ASP A 61 -16.83 -6.30 -3.36
N LYS A 62 -16.04 -5.40 -2.78
CA LYS A 62 -15.53 -4.23 -3.49
C LYS A 62 -14.01 -4.25 -3.48
N VAL A 63 -13.44 -3.92 -4.63
CA VAL A 63 -12.00 -3.85 -4.81
C VAL A 63 -11.66 -2.52 -5.49
N LEU A 64 -10.69 -1.82 -4.91
CA LEU A 64 -10.09 -0.63 -5.50
C LEU A 64 -8.67 -0.96 -5.95
N ILE A 65 -8.38 -0.76 -7.24
CA ILE A 65 -7.05 -0.93 -7.82
C ILE A 65 -6.56 0.44 -8.28
N MET A 66 -5.38 0.85 -7.80
CA MET A 66 -4.77 2.13 -8.20
C MET A 66 -3.34 1.90 -8.66
N ALA A 67 -3.02 2.35 -9.86
CA ALA A 67 -1.64 2.42 -10.32
C ALA A 67 -0.89 3.47 -9.48
N THR A 68 0.30 3.11 -9.04
CA THR A 68 1.17 3.99 -8.24
C THR A 68 2.46 4.22 -9.00
N SER A 69 2.78 5.49 -9.26
CA SER A 69 4.02 5.91 -9.92
C SER A 69 4.95 6.70 -9.00
N SER A 70 4.47 7.07 -7.80
CA SER A 70 5.17 7.90 -6.83
C SER A 70 5.56 7.08 -5.59
N PRO A 71 6.57 7.53 -4.83
CA PRO A 71 6.94 6.90 -3.56
C PRO A 71 5.74 6.82 -2.62
N THR A 72 5.49 5.63 -2.08
CA THR A 72 4.44 5.41 -1.09
C THR A 72 5.01 5.64 0.30
N ALA A 73 4.30 6.41 1.14
CA ALA A 73 4.63 6.57 2.55
C ALA A 73 3.72 5.69 3.40
N LEU A 74 4.30 4.93 4.33
CA LEU A 74 3.55 4.13 5.29
C LEU A 74 3.88 4.58 6.71
N LEU A 75 2.84 4.86 7.50
CA LEU A 75 2.98 5.11 8.94
C LEU A 75 2.57 3.84 9.70
N HIS A 76 3.56 3.13 10.23
CA HIS A 76 3.42 1.84 10.90
C HIS A 76 4.48 1.75 12.01
N PRO A 77 4.24 1.05 13.14
CA PRO A 77 5.26 0.88 14.18
C PRO A 77 6.59 0.30 13.65
N ASP A 78 6.50 -0.58 12.65
CA ASP A 78 7.63 -1.17 11.92
C ASP A 78 7.86 -0.53 10.53
N ALA A 79 7.43 0.72 10.34
CA ALA A 79 7.40 1.38 9.04
C ALA A 79 8.74 1.40 8.31
N GLU A 80 9.87 1.50 9.03
CA GLU A 80 11.18 1.55 8.37
C GLU A 80 11.44 0.30 7.53
N SER A 81 11.24 -0.90 8.09
CA SER A 81 11.49 -2.16 7.38
C SER A 81 10.60 -2.36 6.15
N LEU A 82 9.33 -1.97 6.26
CA LEU A 82 8.35 -2.16 5.20
C LEU A 82 8.43 -1.05 4.15
N THR A 83 8.73 0.18 4.56
CA THR A 83 8.99 1.32 3.66
C THR A 83 10.27 1.08 2.87
N ASP A 84 11.34 0.59 3.49
CA ASP A 84 12.57 0.20 2.80
C ASP A 84 12.32 -0.93 1.81
N TRP A 85 11.52 -1.93 2.19
CA TRP A 85 11.13 -3.00 1.29
C TRP A 85 10.34 -2.46 0.08
N ILE A 86 9.33 -1.62 0.32
CA ILE A 86 8.48 -1.02 -0.74
C ILE A 86 9.34 -0.17 -1.67
N THR A 87 10.14 0.73 -1.12
CA THR A 87 11.00 1.62 -1.92
C THR A 87 12.04 0.84 -2.71
N THR A 88 12.72 -0.13 -2.10
CA THR A 88 13.79 -0.89 -2.76
C THR A 88 13.25 -1.83 -3.85
N ARG A 89 12.11 -2.50 -3.60
CA ARG A 89 11.63 -3.57 -4.51
C ARG A 89 10.56 -3.12 -5.49
N LEU A 90 9.74 -2.14 -5.13
CA LEU A 90 8.66 -1.65 -5.98
C LEU A 90 9.07 -0.42 -6.79
N TYR A 91 10.06 0.33 -6.30
CA TYR A 91 10.64 1.48 -6.97
C TYR A 91 12.17 1.34 -7.04
N PRO A 92 12.71 0.28 -7.67
CA PRO A 92 14.16 0.14 -7.81
C PRO A 92 14.67 1.41 -8.47
N ARG A 93 15.43 2.19 -7.71
CA ARG A 93 15.88 3.54 -8.01
C ARG A 93 16.38 3.60 -9.45
N ALA A 94 15.55 4.05 -10.38
CA ALA A 94 16.05 4.51 -11.66
C ALA A 94 17.01 5.65 -11.30
N ALA A 95 18.26 5.52 -11.75
CA ALA A 95 19.40 6.33 -11.37
C ALA A 95 19.00 7.76 -10.99
N VAL A 96 19.02 8.06 -9.69
CA VAL A 96 18.92 9.45 -9.23
C VAL A 96 20.17 10.12 -9.75
N THR A 97 20.01 10.93 -10.80
CA THR A 97 20.99 11.94 -11.14
C THR A 97 21.16 12.84 -9.92
N GLU A 98 22.41 13.17 -9.63
CA GLU A 98 22.94 13.65 -8.36
C GLU A 98 22.39 15.01 -7.88
N THR A 99 21.37 15.56 -8.54
CA THR A 99 20.86 16.92 -8.32
C THR A 99 19.81 17.04 -7.20
N ASP A 100 19.14 15.95 -6.81
CA ASP A 100 18.04 16.02 -5.81
C ASP A 100 18.49 15.94 -4.34
N ARG A 101 19.80 16.03 -4.05
CA ARG A 101 20.33 16.00 -2.68
C ARG A 101 20.08 17.29 -1.87
N VAL A 102 19.53 18.34 -2.47
CA VAL A 102 19.31 19.62 -1.78
C VAL A 102 17.82 19.86 -1.58
N HIS A 103 17.16 19.12 -0.70
CA HIS A 103 16.01 19.57 0.12
C HIS A 103 15.73 18.58 1.26
N SER A 104 16.81 18.14 1.92
CA SER A 104 16.73 17.38 3.17
C SER A 104 16.39 18.34 4.32
N ILE A 105 15.27 18.03 4.99
CA ILE A 105 14.85 18.47 6.33
C ILE A 105 14.45 19.95 6.48
N SER A 106 13.14 20.22 6.40
CA SER A 106 12.54 21.28 7.23
C SER A 106 11.21 20.82 7.83
N HIS A 107 11.26 20.59 9.15
CA HIS A 107 10.20 20.83 10.14
C HIS A 107 8.76 20.34 9.82
N PHE A 108 8.41 19.15 10.30
CA PHE A 108 7.05 18.86 10.76
C PHE A 108 6.98 19.09 12.27
N PRO A 109 6.46 20.22 12.78
CA PRO A 109 6.18 20.34 14.20
C PRO A 109 4.93 19.51 14.50
N LEU A 110 5.11 18.40 15.22
CA LEU A 110 4.02 17.71 15.91
C LEU A 110 3.38 18.69 16.89
N ARG A 111 2.18 19.21 16.58
CA ARG A 111 1.38 19.93 17.58
C ARG A 111 0.97 18.91 18.64
N ARG A 112 1.53 19.04 19.86
CA ARG A 112 0.92 18.50 21.07
C ARG A 112 -0.49 19.06 21.17
N ILE A 113 -1.48 18.17 21.23
CA ILE A 113 -2.81 18.51 21.72
C ILE A 113 -2.68 18.49 23.24
N ASP A 114 -2.50 19.67 23.83
CA ASP A 114 -2.58 19.81 25.28
C ASP A 114 -4.07 19.69 25.67
N SER A 115 -4.40 18.58 26.33
CA SER A 115 -5.68 18.35 26.97
C SER A 115 -5.82 19.27 28.18
N HIS A 116 -6.42 20.44 27.98
CA HIS A 116 -6.89 21.26 29.09
C HIS A 116 -8.11 20.60 29.74
N HIS A 117 -7.80 19.82 30.77
CA HIS A 117 -8.68 19.48 31.87
C HIS A 117 -9.10 20.80 32.57
N ASN A 118 -10.37 21.15 32.52
CA ASN A 118 -10.93 22.26 33.29
C ASN A 118 -11.57 21.68 34.57
N PRO A 119 -11.01 21.90 35.78
CA PRO A 119 -11.74 21.66 37.00
C PRO A 119 -12.59 22.87 37.36
N SER A 120 -13.75 22.58 37.91
CA SER A 120 -14.89 23.44 38.25
C SER A 120 -14.54 24.70 39.05
N ASN A 121 -15.30 25.77 38.79
CA ASN A 121 -15.95 26.59 39.82
C ASN A 121 -17.20 27.27 39.25
#